data_AF-A0ABD0SKL5-F1
#
_entry.id   AF-A0ABD0SKL5-F1
#
_cell.length_a   1.000
_cell.length_b   1.000
_cell.length_c   1.000
_cell.angle_alpha   90.00
_cell.angle_beta   90.00
_cell.angle_gamma   90.00
#
_symmetry.space_group_name_H-M   'P 1'
#
loop_
_entity.id
_entity.type
_entity.pdbx_description
1 polymer ?
#
loop_
_entity_poly.entity_id
_entity_poly.type
_entity_poly.pdbx_seq_one_letter_code
_entity_poly.pdbx_strand_id
1 'polypeptide(L)'
;MPPRKIELFLEIHDEKEFEQTLQSNLNNLICAEVYCHFAGWCTALDRLFTTMKLDWSDGKMVLLKVPADDIEALRRFRNQSEPVFAFILHKKITKVFRGVDALRLEVVAKKEIQYFKMELAGACFDRPKYELDEPTPDEMDWLTSRQTEKKLETVNLSARRAARQAARKRHRAELMVPYLQQLNFVLFWPHTHHAHFELYGRWDLHNIVMVGREELVLTKEKAEDVLYAGDAPINEASMFKLLSGPALAICFRMLDTDKHFVSLVRKILYEEIPPIDNEKPMNEQPPHKTAFDHYKSYSLSREQIWQQRREERMKRKEEEKRKRARHLSEMRRLARQAREEAIEAKLAEKEQRKLQLLKSGNLSELDKLEQEPDEEIDIPIPEELPEEVEEESEEEDEDEYFPPAGLLIPGFYAPPNDIAKANGLAILFPKLVVECVKPVEEFLPPHVLVMLAIGQRHTAIEAMQKHREAIIHMGIFKATTPFDAVHIAYSVNQYDKLGSPINQNQLRLVFMVSIKVDFTLLELMELNPLYVSRDSDGGEEECAAMFPVDYADEYPEFEDFGDHSVLKPTQEIES
;
A
#
# COMPACT_ATOMS: atom_id res chain seq x y z
N MET A 1 -34.32 -24.48 -62.45
CA MET A 1 -33.64 -23.27 -61.96
C MET A 1 -33.63 -23.33 -60.44
N PRO A 2 -32.47 -23.28 -59.76
CA PRO A 2 -32.45 -23.18 -58.30
C PRO A 2 -33.09 -21.85 -57.88
N PRO A 3 -33.85 -21.80 -56.77
CA PRO A 3 -34.41 -20.55 -56.28
C PRO A 3 -33.26 -19.60 -55.93
N ARG A 4 -33.29 -18.38 -56.46
CA ARG A 4 -32.36 -17.32 -56.06
C ARG A 4 -32.55 -17.11 -54.55
N LYS A 5 -31.48 -17.36 -53.78
CA LYS A 5 -31.41 -17.04 -52.35
C LYS A 5 -31.68 -15.53 -52.24
N ILE A 6 -32.81 -15.15 -51.66
CA ILE A 6 -33.10 -13.75 -51.37
C ILE A 6 -32.22 -13.41 -50.18
N GLU A 7 -31.18 -12.61 -50.40
CA GLU A 7 -30.35 -12.10 -49.32
C GLU A 7 -31.19 -11.15 -48.45
N LEU A 8 -31.46 -11.58 -47.23
CA LEU A 8 -32.29 -10.85 -46.27
C LEU A 8 -31.54 -9.66 -45.65
N PHE A 9 -30.24 -9.82 -45.46
CA PHE A 9 -29.33 -8.82 -44.87
C PHE A 9 -28.37 -8.28 -45.92
N LEU A 10 -28.00 -7.01 -45.77
CA LEU A 10 -26.79 -6.46 -46.40
C LEU A 10 -25.66 -6.50 -45.38
N GLU A 11 -24.52 -7.05 -45.79
CA GLU A 11 -23.31 -7.08 -44.99
C GLU A 11 -22.52 -5.81 -45.26
N ILE A 12 -22.12 -5.13 -44.18
CA ILE A 12 -21.32 -3.91 -44.23
C ILE A 12 -19.92 -4.27 -43.75
N HIS A 13 -18.90 -3.82 -44.48
CA HIS A 13 -17.50 -4.13 -44.14
C HIS A 13 -16.67 -2.91 -43.77
N ASP A 14 -17.09 -1.71 -44.18
CA ASP A 14 -16.36 -0.49 -43.85
C ASP A 14 -17.29 0.71 -43.57
N GLU A 15 -16.71 1.77 -42.97
CA GLU A 15 -17.43 3.01 -42.64
C GLU A 15 -18.05 3.68 -43.88
N LYS A 16 -17.37 3.62 -45.03
CA LYS A 16 -17.85 4.30 -46.25
C LYS A 16 -19.10 3.62 -46.80
N GLU A 17 -19.11 2.30 -46.80
CA GLU A 17 -20.25 1.46 -47.19
C GLU A 17 -21.41 1.66 -46.21
N PHE A 18 -21.12 1.76 -44.91
CA PHE A 18 -22.13 2.08 -43.90
C PHE A 18 -22.78 3.44 -44.19
N GLU A 19 -21.99 4.49 -44.36
CA GLU A 19 -22.48 5.84 -44.66
C GLU A 19 -23.26 5.90 -45.97
N GLN A 20 -22.78 5.24 -47.03
CA GLN A 20 -23.46 5.17 -48.33
C GLN A 20 -24.80 4.43 -48.24
N THR A 21 -24.85 3.35 -47.46
CA THR A 21 -26.08 2.57 -47.25
C THR A 21 -27.11 3.37 -46.47
N LEU A 22 -26.67 4.11 -45.45
CA LEU A 22 -27.53 5.04 -44.70
C LEU A 22 -28.04 6.19 -45.57
N GLN A 23 -27.22 6.72 -46.50
CA GLN A 23 -27.61 7.76 -47.45
C GLN A 23 -28.64 7.27 -48.47
N SER A 24 -28.43 6.07 -49.00
CA SER A 24 -29.30 5.46 -50.01
C SER A 24 -30.68 5.08 -49.43
N ASN A 25 -30.74 4.84 -48.12
CA ASN A 25 -31.94 4.38 -47.40
C ASN A 25 -32.47 5.41 -46.39
N LEU A 26 -32.30 6.71 -46.64
CA LEU A 26 -32.72 7.79 -45.74
C LEU A 26 -34.18 7.70 -45.28
N ASN A 27 -35.08 7.30 -46.18
CA ASN A 27 -36.53 7.25 -45.96
C ASN A 27 -37.04 5.85 -45.55
N ASN A 28 -36.14 4.87 -45.39
CA ASN A 28 -36.49 3.52 -44.99
C ASN A 28 -36.08 3.29 -43.54
N LEU A 29 -36.86 2.48 -42.81
CA LEU A 29 -36.45 2.01 -41.49
C LEU A 29 -35.32 0.98 -41.67
N ILE A 30 -34.20 1.21 -40.99
CA ILE A 30 -33.05 0.33 -40.98
C ILE A 30 -32.97 -0.34 -39.61
N CYS A 31 -32.77 -1.66 -39.57
CA CYS A 31 -32.39 -2.39 -38.37
C CYS A 31 -30.97 -2.92 -38.59
N ALA A 32 -30.01 -2.31 -37.91
CA ALA A 32 -28.60 -2.69 -37.96
C ALA A 32 -28.29 -3.65 -36.80
N GLU A 33 -27.88 -4.87 -37.14
CA GLU A 33 -27.26 -5.82 -36.22
C GLU A 33 -25.77 -5.47 -36.11
N VAL A 34 -25.41 -4.92 -34.96
CA VAL A 34 -24.06 -4.49 -34.61
C VAL A 34 -23.38 -5.59 -33.81
N TYR A 35 -22.22 -6.06 -34.28
CA TYR A 35 -21.46 -7.15 -33.66
C TYR A 35 -19.95 -6.85 -33.61
N CYS A 36 -19.22 -7.55 -32.73
CA CYS A 36 -17.75 -7.51 -32.70
C CYS A 36 -17.17 -8.75 -33.37
N HIS A 37 -16.00 -8.65 -34.00
CA HIS A 37 -15.38 -9.75 -34.75
C HIS A 37 -15.19 -11.03 -33.94
N PHE A 38 -14.80 -10.89 -32.67
CA PHE A 38 -14.55 -12.03 -31.79
C PHE A 38 -15.82 -12.82 -31.44
N ALA A 39 -17.00 -12.18 -31.53
CA ALA A 39 -18.29 -12.79 -31.20
C ALA A 39 -19.07 -13.23 -32.46
N GLY A 40 -18.87 -12.54 -33.58
CA GLY A 40 -19.63 -12.75 -34.82
C GLY A 40 -21.08 -12.24 -34.73
N TRP A 41 -21.83 -12.34 -35.83
CA TRP A 41 -23.26 -11.98 -35.86
C TRP A 41 -24.14 -13.10 -35.27
N CYS A 42 -25.31 -12.72 -34.77
CA CYS A 42 -26.25 -13.61 -34.12
C CYS A 42 -27.14 -14.33 -35.14
N THR A 43 -27.15 -15.67 -35.09
CA THR A 43 -28.01 -16.51 -35.94
C THR A 43 -29.30 -16.95 -35.26
N ALA A 44 -29.41 -16.76 -33.94
CA ALA A 44 -30.55 -17.23 -33.15
C ALA A 44 -31.87 -16.50 -33.49
N LEU A 45 -31.79 -15.30 -34.08
CA LEU A 45 -32.94 -14.42 -34.36
C LEU A 45 -33.33 -14.35 -35.85
N ASP A 46 -32.71 -15.14 -36.72
CA ASP A 46 -32.93 -15.10 -38.18
C ASP A 46 -34.41 -15.24 -38.58
N ARG A 47 -35.16 -16.09 -37.87
CA ARG A 47 -36.61 -16.28 -38.10
C ARG A 47 -37.40 -15.01 -37.79
N LEU A 48 -37.05 -14.32 -36.71
CA LEU A 48 -37.70 -13.08 -36.32
C LEU A 48 -37.41 -11.98 -37.35
N PHE A 49 -36.17 -11.85 -37.82
CA PHE A 49 -35.82 -10.88 -38.86
C PHE A 49 -36.54 -11.12 -40.19
N THR A 50 -36.73 -12.39 -40.56
CA THR A 50 -37.51 -12.75 -41.74
C THR A 50 -38.96 -12.28 -41.61
N THR A 51 -39.56 -12.51 -40.44
CA THR A 51 -40.94 -12.07 -40.10
C THR A 51 -41.04 -10.54 -40.09
N MET A 52 -40.06 -9.85 -39.49
CA MET A 52 -40.02 -8.39 -39.43
C MET A 52 -39.97 -7.77 -40.83
N LYS A 53 -39.10 -8.28 -41.71
CA LYS A 53 -38.92 -7.73 -43.06
C LYS A 53 -40.12 -8.04 -43.95
N LEU A 54 -40.57 -9.29 -44.01
CA LEU A 54 -41.62 -9.71 -44.94
C LEU A 54 -43.02 -9.39 -44.44
N ASP A 55 -43.37 -9.78 -43.20
CA ASP A 55 -44.75 -9.76 -42.72
C ASP A 55 -45.12 -8.41 -42.09
N TRP A 56 -44.21 -7.78 -41.34
CA TRP A 56 -44.53 -6.56 -40.58
C TRP A 56 -44.25 -5.29 -41.37
N SER A 57 -43.13 -5.24 -42.09
CA SER A 57 -42.68 -4.04 -42.80
C SER A 57 -43.10 -3.97 -44.27
N ASP A 58 -43.83 -4.96 -44.77
CA ASP A 58 -44.22 -5.09 -46.19
C ASP A 58 -42.99 -5.01 -47.14
N GLY A 59 -41.83 -5.53 -46.69
CA GLY A 59 -40.57 -5.50 -47.41
C GLY A 59 -39.81 -4.15 -47.42
N LYS A 60 -40.31 -3.12 -46.71
CA LYS A 60 -39.72 -1.77 -46.71
C LYS A 60 -38.57 -1.58 -45.73
N MET A 61 -38.41 -2.48 -44.76
CA MET A 61 -37.32 -2.42 -43.79
C MET A 61 -36.02 -2.98 -44.38
N VAL A 62 -34.91 -2.31 -44.10
CA VAL A 62 -33.56 -2.74 -44.48
C VAL A 62 -32.90 -3.37 -43.27
N LEU A 63 -32.31 -4.56 -43.45
CA LEU A 63 -31.57 -5.26 -42.41
C LEU A 63 -30.09 -5.19 -42.76
N LEU A 64 -29.26 -4.74 -41.81
CA LEU A 64 -27.82 -4.63 -41.98
C LEU A 64 -27.09 -5.51 -40.96
N LYS A 65 -25.97 -6.09 -41.37
CA LYS A 65 -24.97 -6.68 -40.47
C LYS A 65 -23.75 -5.79 -40.45
N VAL A 66 -23.35 -5.36 -39.27
CA VAL A 66 -22.45 -4.22 -39.12
C VAL A 66 -21.37 -4.53 -38.08
N PRO A 67 -20.08 -4.63 -38.47
CA PRO A 67 -18.98 -4.83 -37.53
C PRO A 67 -18.71 -3.51 -36.78
N ALA A 68 -18.83 -3.54 -35.46
CA ALA A 68 -18.58 -2.39 -34.59
C ALA A 68 -17.11 -1.98 -34.53
N ASP A 69 -16.20 -2.93 -34.77
CA ASP A 69 -14.76 -2.70 -34.68
C ASP A 69 -14.24 -1.80 -35.81
N ASP A 70 -14.86 -1.87 -36.99
CA ASP A 70 -14.43 -1.14 -38.20
C ASP A 70 -15.14 0.21 -38.40
N ILE A 71 -16.15 0.49 -37.57
CA ILE A 71 -17.01 1.68 -37.69
C ILE A 71 -16.84 2.56 -36.46
N GLU A 72 -16.38 3.79 -36.67
CA GLU A 72 -16.08 4.74 -35.60
C GLU A 72 -17.35 5.31 -34.96
N ALA A 73 -18.41 5.51 -35.75
CA ALA A 73 -19.72 5.93 -35.24
C ALA A 73 -20.30 4.91 -34.24
N LEU A 74 -19.90 3.65 -34.32
CA LEU A 74 -20.38 2.53 -33.50
C LEU A 74 -19.37 2.08 -32.44
N ARG A 75 -18.29 2.84 -32.22
CA ARG A 75 -17.21 2.49 -31.27
C ARG A 75 -17.70 2.13 -29.87
N ARG A 76 -18.83 2.71 -29.43
CA ARG A 76 -19.41 2.45 -28.09
C ARG A 76 -19.94 1.01 -27.92
N PHE A 77 -20.11 0.27 -29.01
CA PHE A 77 -20.54 -1.14 -29.00
C PHE A 77 -19.36 -2.13 -29.08
N ARG A 78 -18.11 -1.65 -29.17
CA ARG A 78 -16.91 -2.50 -29.21
C ARG A 78 -16.68 -3.25 -27.91
N ASN A 79 -15.92 -4.35 -28.00
CA ASN A 79 -15.56 -5.24 -26.88
C ASN A 79 -16.78 -5.84 -26.16
N GLN A 80 -17.85 -6.09 -26.91
CA GLN A 80 -19.08 -6.70 -26.42
C GLN A 80 -19.34 -8.03 -27.13
N SER A 81 -19.66 -9.06 -26.34
CA SER A 81 -20.03 -10.38 -26.85
C SER A 81 -21.52 -10.47 -27.20
N GLU A 82 -22.34 -9.57 -26.66
CA GLU A 82 -23.78 -9.54 -26.91
C GLU A 82 -24.09 -8.75 -28.18
N PRO A 83 -24.96 -9.27 -29.07
CA PRO A 83 -25.39 -8.54 -30.26
C PRO A 83 -26.24 -7.33 -29.87
N VAL A 84 -26.09 -6.26 -30.65
CA VAL A 84 -26.85 -5.02 -30.47
C VAL A 84 -27.66 -4.72 -31.73
N PHE A 85 -28.94 -4.41 -31.57
CA PHE A 85 -29.84 -4.08 -32.65
C PHE A 85 -30.20 -2.60 -32.58
N ALA A 86 -29.72 -1.82 -33.54
CA ALA A 86 -30.00 -0.39 -33.65
C ALA A 86 -31.04 -0.13 -34.74
N PHE A 87 -32.15 0.50 -34.38
CA PHE A 87 -33.14 1.00 -35.31
C PHE A 87 -32.77 2.43 -35.73
N ILE A 88 -32.63 2.65 -37.04
CA ILE A 88 -32.13 3.89 -37.63
C ILE A 88 -33.15 4.38 -38.66
N LEU A 89 -33.49 5.66 -38.59
CA LEU A 89 -34.37 6.34 -39.54
C LEU A 89 -33.87 7.77 -39.76
N HIS A 90 -33.80 8.22 -41.01
CA HIS A 90 -33.23 9.53 -41.38
C HIS A 90 -31.82 9.75 -40.79
N LYS A 91 -30.96 8.71 -40.82
CA LYS A 91 -29.62 8.67 -40.21
C LYS A 91 -29.56 8.86 -38.68
N LYS A 92 -30.71 8.87 -37.99
CA LYS A 92 -30.75 8.99 -36.53
C LYS A 92 -31.19 7.68 -35.90
N ILE A 93 -30.59 7.37 -34.75
CA ILE A 93 -30.99 6.22 -33.94
C ILE A 93 -32.31 6.55 -33.26
N THR A 94 -33.27 5.66 -33.44
CA THR A 94 -34.60 5.78 -32.86
C THR A 94 -34.69 4.93 -31.61
N LYS A 95 -34.13 3.71 -31.64
CA LYS A 95 -34.10 2.78 -30.52
C LYS A 95 -32.90 1.84 -30.64
N VAL A 96 -32.32 1.47 -29.50
CA VAL A 96 -31.31 0.41 -29.40
C VAL A 96 -31.85 -0.69 -28.50
N PHE A 97 -31.61 -1.94 -28.91
CA PHE A 97 -31.95 -3.15 -28.17
C PHE A 97 -30.71 -4.03 -28.06
N ARG A 98 -30.49 -4.64 -26.90
CA ARG A 98 -29.29 -5.46 -26.62
C ARG A 98 -29.70 -6.89 -26.26
N GLY A 99 -28.92 -7.86 -26.70
CA GLY A 99 -29.09 -9.27 -26.35
C GLY A 99 -30.05 -10.03 -27.27
N VAL A 100 -30.29 -11.30 -26.94
CA VAL A 100 -30.94 -12.30 -27.83
C VAL A 100 -32.39 -12.60 -27.42
N ASP A 101 -33.04 -11.73 -26.65
CA ASP A 101 -34.43 -11.92 -26.22
C ASP A 101 -35.42 -11.63 -27.36
N ALA A 102 -35.84 -12.69 -28.05
CA ALA A 102 -36.74 -12.64 -29.20
C ALA A 102 -38.11 -12.02 -28.87
N LEU A 103 -38.66 -12.28 -27.68
CA LEU A 103 -40.00 -11.78 -27.30
C LEU A 103 -39.98 -10.27 -27.07
N ARG A 104 -38.96 -9.77 -26.36
CA ARG A 104 -38.81 -8.33 -26.15
C ARG A 104 -38.46 -7.62 -27.45
N LEU A 105 -37.58 -8.20 -28.28
CA LEU A 105 -37.24 -7.64 -29.58
C LEU A 105 -38.45 -7.56 -30.50
N GLU A 106 -39.33 -8.57 -30.52
CA GLU A 106 -40.58 -8.55 -31.28
C GLU A 106 -41.46 -7.36 -30.88
N VAL A 107 -41.64 -7.12 -29.58
CA VAL A 107 -42.45 -5.98 -29.09
C VAL A 107 -41.84 -4.64 -29.50
N VAL A 108 -40.51 -4.50 -29.42
CA VAL A 108 -39.79 -3.30 -29.83
C VAL A 108 -39.91 -3.09 -31.34
N ALA A 109 -39.62 -4.11 -32.13
CA ALA A 109 -39.68 -4.08 -33.59
C ALA A 109 -41.08 -3.71 -34.11
N LYS A 110 -42.14 -4.31 -33.55
CA LYS A 110 -43.53 -3.97 -33.92
C LYS A 110 -43.84 -2.48 -33.67
N LYS A 111 -43.38 -1.94 -32.54
CA LYS A 111 -43.54 -0.51 -32.22
C LYS A 111 -42.77 0.38 -33.20
N GLU A 112 -41.51 0.05 -33.48
CA GLU A 112 -40.69 0.81 -34.44
C GLU A 112 -41.28 0.82 -35.84
N ILE A 113 -41.77 -0.33 -36.32
CA ILE A 113 -42.43 -0.45 -37.62
C ILE A 113 -43.76 0.33 -37.63
N GLN A 114 -44.52 0.29 -36.53
CA GLN A 114 -45.76 1.07 -36.41
C GLN A 114 -45.49 2.57 -36.51
N TYR A 115 -44.48 3.08 -35.79
CA TYR A 115 -44.07 4.48 -35.89
C TYR A 115 -43.63 4.85 -37.31
N PHE A 116 -42.85 3.99 -37.96
CA PHE A 116 -42.44 4.19 -39.34
C PHE A 116 -43.64 4.28 -40.31
N LYS A 117 -44.64 3.40 -40.16
CA LYS A 117 -45.87 3.46 -40.98
C LYS A 117 -46.67 4.74 -40.75
N MET A 118 -46.69 5.25 -39.51
CA MET A 118 -47.38 6.51 -39.19
C MET A 118 -46.65 7.74 -39.75
N GLU A 119 -45.30 7.76 -39.69
CA GLU A 119 -44.48 8.83 -40.27
C GLU A 119 -44.63 8.87 -41.80
N LEU A 120 -44.69 7.69 -42.46
CA LEU A 120 -45.04 7.57 -43.88
C LEU A 120 -46.45 8.09 -44.22
N ALA A 121 -47.40 8.00 -43.29
CA ALA A 121 -48.76 8.51 -43.45
C ALA A 121 -48.87 10.02 -43.18
N GLY A 122 -47.76 10.70 -42.88
CA GLY A 122 -47.70 12.15 -42.65
C GLY A 122 -48.00 12.58 -41.21
N ALA A 123 -48.05 11.66 -40.25
CA ALA A 123 -48.19 12.02 -38.84
C ALA A 123 -46.85 12.49 -38.26
N CYS A 124 -46.82 13.68 -37.66
CA CYS A 124 -45.66 14.23 -36.97
C CYS A 124 -45.73 13.91 -35.49
N PHE A 125 -44.69 13.27 -34.94
CA PHE A 125 -44.55 12.97 -33.52
C PHE A 125 -43.26 13.58 -33.00
N ASP A 126 -43.31 14.16 -31.80
CA ASP A 126 -42.13 14.60 -31.07
C ASP A 126 -41.50 13.39 -30.37
N ARG A 127 -40.65 12.67 -31.11
CA ARG A 127 -39.91 11.52 -30.64
C ARG A 127 -38.43 11.88 -30.53
N PRO A 128 -37.75 11.51 -29.42
CA PRO A 128 -36.31 11.67 -29.35
C PRO A 128 -35.61 10.80 -30.41
N LYS A 129 -34.78 11.45 -31.22
CA LYS A 129 -33.94 10.85 -32.26
C LYS A 129 -32.50 11.23 -31.91
N TYR A 130 -31.63 10.24 -31.80
CA TYR A 130 -30.24 10.41 -31.35
C TYR A 130 -29.29 10.33 -32.54
N GLU A 131 -28.15 11.01 -32.46
CA GLU A 131 -27.10 10.83 -33.47
C GLU A 131 -26.50 9.41 -33.39
N LEU A 132 -25.80 8.98 -34.44
CA LEU A 132 -25.26 7.62 -34.51
C LEU A 132 -24.24 7.33 -33.41
N ASP A 133 -23.49 8.34 -32.96
CA ASP A 133 -22.46 8.29 -31.92
C ASP A 133 -23.01 8.53 -30.50
N GLU A 134 -24.18 9.15 -30.39
CA GLU A 134 -24.85 9.48 -29.13
C GLU A 134 -25.54 8.24 -28.50
N PRO A 135 -25.32 7.94 -27.21
CA PRO A 135 -25.98 6.85 -26.52
C PRO A 135 -27.43 7.21 -26.16
N THR A 136 -28.34 6.25 -26.28
CA THR A 136 -29.72 6.41 -25.78
C THR A 136 -29.79 6.35 -24.24
N PRO A 137 -30.84 6.88 -23.59
CA PRO A 137 -30.98 6.81 -22.13
C PRO A 137 -30.92 5.37 -21.58
N ASP A 138 -31.59 4.42 -22.25
CA ASP A 138 -31.53 2.99 -21.90
C ASP A 138 -30.08 2.44 -21.97
N GLU A 139 -29.28 2.90 -22.93
CA GLU A 139 -27.87 2.53 -23.02
C GLU A 139 -27.04 3.17 -21.92
N MET A 140 -27.32 4.43 -21.54
CA MET A 140 -26.64 5.10 -20.45
C MET A 140 -26.85 4.38 -19.12
N ASP A 141 -28.09 4.02 -18.80
CA ASP A 141 -28.41 3.29 -17.56
C ASP A 141 -27.68 1.94 -17.51
N TRP A 142 -27.63 1.24 -18.64
CA TRP A 142 -26.88 -0.01 -18.77
C TRP A 142 -25.36 0.20 -18.63
N LEU A 143 -24.80 1.24 -19.25
CA LEU A 143 -23.37 1.57 -19.16
C LEU A 143 -22.99 1.88 -17.72
N THR A 144 -23.80 2.68 -17.02
CA THR A 144 -23.60 3.00 -15.60
C THR A 144 -23.66 1.75 -14.74
N SER A 145 -24.68 0.89 -14.93
CA SER A 145 -24.83 -0.36 -14.16
C SER A 145 -23.66 -1.31 -14.36
N ARG A 146 -23.16 -1.45 -15.59
CA ARG A 146 -22.00 -2.29 -15.87
C ARG A 146 -20.69 -1.70 -15.32
N GLN A 147 -20.55 -0.38 -15.35
CA GLN A 147 -19.40 0.29 -14.75
C GLN A 147 -19.40 0.12 -13.23
N THR A 148 -20.56 0.21 -12.57
CA THR A 148 -20.66 -0.03 -11.13
C THR A 148 -20.40 -1.49 -10.78
N GLU A 149 -20.91 -2.45 -11.56
CA GLU A 149 -20.62 -3.88 -11.39
C GLU A 149 -19.12 -4.17 -11.52
N LYS A 150 -18.48 -3.68 -12.59
CA LYS A 150 -17.02 -3.85 -12.76
C LYS A 150 -16.22 -3.22 -11.63
N LYS A 151 -16.60 -2.01 -11.19
CA LYS A 151 -15.96 -1.35 -10.04
C LYS A 151 -16.14 -2.18 -8.77
N LEU A 152 -17.34 -2.67 -8.51
CA LEU A 152 -17.64 -3.52 -7.37
C LEU A 152 -16.84 -4.82 -7.40
N GLU A 153 -16.73 -5.46 -8.57
CA GLU A 153 -15.91 -6.65 -8.78
C GLU A 153 -14.43 -6.36 -8.46
N THR A 154 -13.87 -5.29 -9.01
CA THR A 154 -12.46 -4.91 -8.71
C THR A 154 -12.22 -4.61 -7.22
N VAL A 155 -13.17 -3.97 -6.54
CA VAL A 155 -13.10 -3.68 -5.10
C VAL A 155 -13.23 -4.98 -4.29
N ASN A 156 -14.10 -5.90 -4.69
CA ASN A 156 -14.25 -7.19 -4.03
C ASN A 156 -13.00 -8.05 -4.20
N LEU A 157 -12.38 -8.04 -5.39
CA LEU A 157 -11.13 -8.75 -5.66
C LEU A 157 -9.98 -8.19 -4.82
N SER A 158 -9.81 -6.86 -4.77
CA SER A 158 -8.76 -6.24 -3.95
C SER A 158 -8.98 -6.49 -2.45
N ALA A 159 -10.23 -6.44 -1.96
CA ALA A 159 -10.57 -6.75 -0.58
C ALA A 159 -10.27 -8.22 -0.22
N ARG A 160 -10.55 -9.17 -1.13
CA ARG A 160 -10.20 -10.59 -0.94
C ARG A 160 -8.69 -10.81 -0.88
N ARG A 161 -7.93 -10.18 -1.79
CA ARG A 161 -6.46 -10.25 -1.78
C ARG A 161 -5.89 -9.67 -0.48
N ALA A 162 -6.37 -8.52 -0.04
CA ALA A 162 -5.96 -7.89 1.22
C ALA A 162 -6.30 -8.74 2.45
N ALA A 163 -7.51 -9.30 2.51
CA ALA A 163 -7.92 -10.20 3.60
C ALA A 163 -7.04 -11.46 3.66
N ARG A 164 -6.65 -12.00 2.50
CA ARG A 164 -5.76 -13.16 2.40
C ARG A 164 -4.33 -12.84 2.81
N GLN A 165 -3.80 -11.70 2.39
CA GLN A 165 -2.48 -11.24 2.86
C GLN A 165 -2.49 -11.02 4.37
N ALA A 166 -3.55 -10.44 4.93
CA ALA A 166 -3.72 -10.30 6.37
C ALA A 166 -3.78 -11.66 7.08
N ALA A 167 -4.44 -12.67 6.50
CA ALA A 167 -4.47 -14.03 7.03
C ALA A 167 -3.09 -14.71 6.98
N ARG A 168 -2.33 -14.58 5.88
CA ARG A 168 -0.94 -15.08 5.78
C ARG A 168 -0.02 -14.45 6.82
N LYS A 169 -0.11 -13.14 6.97
CA LYS A 169 0.66 -12.39 7.96
C LYS A 169 0.36 -12.86 9.39
N ARG A 170 -0.92 -13.08 9.70
CA ARG A 170 -1.37 -13.63 10.98
C ARG A 170 -0.80 -15.03 11.20
N HIS A 171 -0.96 -15.92 10.21
CA HIS A 171 -0.49 -17.29 10.27
C HIS A 171 1.02 -17.38 10.50
N ARG A 172 1.80 -16.61 9.72
CA ARG A 172 3.25 -16.48 9.91
C ARG A 172 3.60 -16.10 11.34
N ALA A 173 2.91 -15.10 11.90
CA ALA A 173 3.14 -14.66 13.26
C ALA A 173 2.79 -15.76 14.27
N GLU A 174 1.68 -16.48 14.09
CA GLU A 174 1.26 -17.61 14.93
C GLU A 174 2.31 -18.74 14.96
N LEU A 175 2.91 -19.08 13.81
CA LEU A 175 4.00 -20.07 13.73
C LEU A 175 5.27 -19.63 14.49
N MET A 176 5.50 -18.31 14.62
CA MET A 176 6.67 -17.76 15.31
C MET A 176 6.48 -17.62 16.82
N VAL A 177 5.24 -17.50 17.31
CA VAL A 177 4.93 -17.26 18.74
C VAL A 177 5.62 -18.26 19.69
N PRO A 178 5.60 -19.59 19.45
CA PRO A 178 6.16 -20.56 20.39
C PRO A 178 7.65 -20.36 20.67
N TYR A 179 8.39 -19.85 19.69
CA TYR A 179 9.85 -19.70 19.78
C TYR A 179 10.27 -18.32 20.31
N LEU A 180 9.34 -17.35 20.33
CA LEU A 180 9.57 -15.97 20.76
C LEU A 180 8.93 -15.66 22.11
N GLN A 181 8.69 -16.66 22.95
CA GLN A 181 8.06 -16.47 24.27
C GLN A 181 8.90 -15.59 25.20
N GLN A 182 10.22 -15.73 25.15
CA GLN A 182 11.16 -15.03 26.02
C GLN A 182 11.50 -13.61 25.55
N LEU A 183 11.13 -13.23 24.32
CA LEU A 183 11.47 -11.94 23.71
C LEU A 183 10.22 -11.05 23.62
N ASN A 184 10.41 -9.75 23.84
CA ASN A 184 9.37 -8.74 23.64
C ASN A 184 10.03 -7.41 23.26
N PHE A 185 9.28 -6.47 22.71
CA PHE A 185 9.80 -5.14 22.39
C PHE A 185 8.87 -4.04 22.87
N VAL A 186 9.45 -2.86 23.08
CA VAL A 186 8.71 -1.61 23.28
C VAL A 186 9.22 -0.60 22.27
N LEU A 187 8.30 0.01 21.54
CA LEU A 187 8.58 1.07 20.58
C LEU A 187 8.26 2.42 21.23
N PHE A 188 9.23 3.32 21.29
CA PHE A 188 9.09 4.68 21.80
C PHE A 188 8.97 5.66 20.64
N TRP A 189 8.03 6.61 20.74
CA TRP A 189 7.85 7.63 19.71
C TRP A 189 9.00 8.64 19.75
N PRO A 190 9.21 9.42 18.66
CA PRO A 190 10.31 10.38 18.58
C PRO A 190 10.33 11.43 19.71
N HIS A 191 9.17 11.79 20.25
CA HIS A 191 9.04 12.81 21.30
C HIS A 191 9.36 12.29 22.73
N THR A 192 9.48 10.97 22.89
CA THR A 192 9.56 10.29 24.19
C THR A 192 10.77 9.37 24.28
N HIS A 193 11.81 9.64 23.49
CA HIS A 193 13.07 8.90 23.53
C HIS A 193 13.70 8.82 24.92
N HIS A 194 13.53 9.83 25.76
CA HIS A 194 14.08 9.87 27.11
C HIS A 194 13.37 8.93 28.10
N ALA A 195 12.14 8.51 27.81
CA ALA A 195 11.30 7.74 28.73
C ALA A 195 11.90 6.36 29.10
N HIS A 196 12.73 5.78 28.22
CA HIS A 196 13.30 4.47 28.47
C HIS A 196 14.23 4.44 29.71
N PHE A 197 14.91 5.55 30.02
CA PHE A 197 15.81 5.64 31.17
C PHE A 197 15.07 5.55 32.50
N GLU A 198 13.93 6.23 32.62
CA GLU A 198 13.10 6.23 33.83
C GLU A 198 12.43 4.87 34.07
N LEU A 199 12.21 4.10 33.01
CA LEU A 199 11.54 2.80 33.09
C LEU A 199 12.49 1.64 33.43
N TYR A 200 13.83 1.79 33.29
CA TYR A 200 14.79 0.72 33.63
C TYR A 200 14.64 0.17 35.04
N GLY A 201 14.48 1.05 36.03
CA GLY A 201 14.28 0.61 37.41
C GLY A 201 13.04 -0.27 37.60
N ARG A 202 12.02 -0.12 36.74
CA ARG A 202 10.83 -0.98 36.76
C ARG A 202 11.06 -2.31 36.07
N TRP A 203 11.85 -2.35 35.00
CA TRP A 203 12.20 -3.58 34.29
C TRP A 203 13.05 -4.52 35.15
N ASP A 204 14.03 -3.97 35.88
CA ASP A 204 14.94 -4.74 36.74
C ASP A 204 14.21 -5.47 37.88
N LEU A 205 13.18 -4.85 38.48
CA LEU A 205 12.34 -5.47 39.52
C LEU A 205 11.61 -6.73 39.04
N HIS A 206 11.46 -6.87 37.71
CA HIS A 206 10.75 -7.96 37.07
C HIS A 206 11.67 -8.93 36.33
N ASN A 207 12.98 -8.88 36.56
CA ASN A 207 13.99 -9.73 35.90
C ASN A 207 13.94 -9.63 34.36
N ILE A 208 13.61 -8.45 33.84
CA ILE A 208 13.56 -8.17 32.40
C ILE A 208 14.88 -7.49 32.00
N VAL A 209 15.64 -8.12 31.10
CA VAL A 209 16.94 -7.62 30.64
C VAL A 209 16.82 -7.08 29.22
N MET A 210 17.46 -5.94 28.95
CA MET A 210 17.57 -5.41 27.59
C MET A 210 18.58 -6.23 26.77
N VAL A 211 18.16 -6.66 25.57
CA VAL A 211 19.00 -7.45 24.65
C VAL A 211 19.37 -6.68 23.38
N GLY A 212 18.51 -5.75 22.95
CA GLY A 212 18.75 -4.97 21.74
C GLY A 212 18.15 -3.57 21.82
N ARG A 213 18.82 -2.62 21.18
CA ARG A 213 18.36 -1.24 21.02
C ARG A 213 18.60 -0.81 19.57
N GLU A 214 17.54 -0.36 18.91
CA GLU A 214 17.61 0.13 17.53
C GLU A 214 16.87 1.46 17.40
N GLU A 215 17.48 2.42 16.71
CA GLU A 215 16.86 3.69 16.33
C GLU A 215 16.56 3.65 14.84
N LEU A 216 15.28 3.80 14.49
CA LEU A 216 14.76 3.48 13.16
C LEU A 216 13.90 4.64 12.65
N VAL A 217 14.16 5.07 11.41
CA VAL A 217 13.24 5.94 10.68
C VAL A 217 12.22 5.04 9.98
N LEU A 218 10.99 5.04 10.48
CA LEU A 218 9.93 4.17 9.98
C LEU A 218 9.28 4.80 8.74
N THR A 219 9.02 3.97 7.73
CA THR A 219 8.10 4.33 6.63
C THR A 219 6.67 4.00 7.05
N LYS A 220 5.67 4.56 6.35
CA LYS A 220 4.25 4.30 6.65
C LYS A 220 3.92 2.80 6.65
N GLU A 221 4.38 2.07 5.62
CA GLU A 221 4.19 0.62 5.50
C GLU A 221 4.82 -0.14 6.68
N LYS A 222 6.08 0.16 7.00
CA LYS A 222 6.76 -0.49 8.14
C LYS A 222 6.10 -0.16 9.47
N ALA A 223 5.58 1.05 9.65
CA ALA A 223 4.88 1.44 10.86
C ALA A 223 3.55 0.69 11.01
N GLU A 224 2.76 0.61 9.94
CA GLU A 224 1.53 -0.20 9.89
C GLU A 224 1.83 -1.69 10.14
N ASP A 225 2.97 -2.17 9.64
CA ASP A 225 3.38 -3.54 9.87
C ASP A 225 3.81 -3.82 11.31
N VAL A 226 4.62 -2.96 11.92
CA VAL A 226 5.06 -3.11 13.33
C VAL A 226 3.87 -3.05 14.29
N LEU A 227 2.88 -2.21 13.98
CA LEU A 227 1.69 -1.98 14.79
C LEU A 227 0.51 -2.89 14.38
N TYR A 228 0.78 -3.92 13.59
CA TYR A 228 -0.19 -4.92 13.16
C TYR A 228 -0.86 -5.62 14.35
N ALA A 229 -2.16 -5.90 14.21
CA ALA A 229 -2.99 -6.51 15.25
C ALA A 229 -2.95 -5.76 16.61
N GLY A 230 -2.77 -4.44 16.55
CA GLY A 230 -2.88 -3.53 17.70
C GLY A 230 -4.31 -3.44 18.27
N ASP A 231 -4.45 -2.87 19.48
CA ASP A 231 -5.74 -2.72 20.18
C ASP A 231 -6.74 -1.82 19.43
N ALA A 232 -6.23 -0.84 18.69
CA ALA A 232 -7.02 0.13 17.94
C ALA A 232 -6.26 0.60 16.69
N PRO A 233 -6.97 0.99 15.62
CA PRO A 233 -6.33 1.63 14.47
C PRO A 233 -5.63 2.92 14.92
N ILE A 234 -4.42 3.12 14.43
CA ILE A 234 -3.59 4.27 14.76
C ILE A 234 -4.25 5.51 14.15
N ASN A 235 -4.39 6.57 14.94
CA ASN A 235 -4.90 7.82 14.43
C ASN A 235 -3.85 8.55 13.56
N GLU A 236 -4.32 9.46 12.71
CA GLU A 236 -3.47 10.19 11.76
C GLU A 236 -2.35 10.96 12.47
N ALA A 237 -2.63 11.57 13.62
CA ALA A 237 -1.64 12.31 14.41
C ALA A 237 -0.50 11.43 14.94
N SER A 238 -0.81 10.22 15.43
CA SER A 238 0.20 9.29 15.95
C SER A 238 1.08 8.77 14.84
N MET A 239 0.50 8.49 13.67
CA MET A 239 1.25 8.07 12.48
C MET A 239 2.15 9.21 11.99
N PHE A 240 1.61 10.42 11.85
CA PHE A 240 2.38 11.61 11.48
C PHE A 240 3.57 11.84 12.42
N LYS A 241 3.33 11.76 13.75
CA LYS A 241 4.40 11.94 14.73
C LYS A 241 5.44 10.82 14.68
N LEU A 242 5.03 9.58 14.43
CA LEU A 242 5.95 8.45 14.29
C LEU A 242 6.85 8.59 13.06
N LEU A 243 6.33 9.13 11.96
CA LEU A 243 7.06 9.37 10.72
C LEU A 243 7.94 10.65 10.77
N SER A 244 7.65 11.58 11.68
CA SER A 244 8.36 12.86 11.77
C SER A 244 9.83 12.76 12.23
N GLY A 245 10.26 11.64 12.78
CA GLY A 245 11.63 11.48 13.28
C GLY A 245 12.02 10.02 13.54
N PRO A 246 13.27 9.76 13.98
CA PRO A 246 13.68 8.43 14.37
C PRO A 246 12.85 7.97 15.57
N ALA A 247 12.36 6.74 15.55
CA ALA A 247 11.71 6.07 16.67
C ALA A 247 12.69 5.10 17.33
N LEU A 248 12.57 4.88 18.64
CA LEU A 248 13.46 4.02 19.40
C LEU A 248 12.76 2.70 19.72
N ALA A 249 13.27 1.59 19.21
CA ALA A 249 12.81 0.24 19.54
C ALA A 249 13.79 -0.43 20.51
N ILE A 250 13.29 -0.97 21.62
CA ILE A 250 14.08 -1.72 22.59
C ILE A 250 13.53 -3.14 22.68
N CYS A 251 14.41 -4.13 22.49
CA CYS A 251 14.12 -5.55 22.67
C CYS A 251 14.54 -6.00 24.06
N PHE A 252 13.64 -6.67 24.75
CA PHE A 252 13.79 -7.19 26.09
C PHE A 252 13.70 -8.72 26.08
N ARG A 253 14.39 -9.34 27.04
CA ARG A 253 14.32 -10.77 27.35
C ARG A 253 13.94 -10.97 28.80
N MET A 254 12.93 -11.81 29.03
CA MET A 254 12.56 -12.24 30.37
C MET A 254 13.35 -13.49 30.76
N LEU A 255 13.89 -13.51 31.98
CA LEU A 255 14.56 -14.69 32.54
C LEU A 255 13.59 -15.64 33.24
N ASP A 256 12.50 -15.11 33.78
CA ASP A 256 11.44 -15.88 34.44
C ASP A 256 10.41 -16.38 33.41
N THR A 257 10.24 -17.70 33.25
CA THR A 257 9.30 -18.29 32.27
C THR A 257 7.87 -18.45 32.78
N ASP A 258 7.63 -18.24 34.07
CA ASP A 258 6.33 -18.53 34.70
C ASP A 258 5.24 -17.48 34.41
N LYS A 259 5.62 -16.32 33.87
CA LYS A 259 4.72 -15.19 33.61
C LYS A 259 4.62 -14.90 32.13
N HIS A 260 3.41 -14.55 31.69
CA HIS A 260 3.19 -14.12 30.32
C HIS A 260 3.84 -12.77 30.04
N PHE A 261 4.85 -12.73 29.16
CA PHE A 261 5.70 -11.55 28.96
C PHE A 261 4.91 -10.32 28.47
N VAL A 262 4.00 -10.50 27.52
CA VAL A 262 3.20 -9.40 26.98
C VAL A 262 2.34 -8.76 28.08
N SER A 263 1.69 -9.59 28.88
CA SER A 263 0.80 -9.13 29.97
C SER A 263 1.59 -8.39 31.06
N LEU A 264 2.80 -8.86 31.37
CA LEU A 264 3.66 -8.22 32.36
C LEU A 264 4.13 -6.83 31.90
N VAL A 265 4.63 -6.71 30.67
CA VAL A 265 5.08 -5.43 30.09
C VAL A 265 3.93 -4.42 30.06
N ARG A 266 2.73 -4.86 29.68
CA ARG A 266 1.56 -3.99 29.67
C ARG A 266 1.14 -3.56 31.07
N LYS A 267 1.19 -4.45 32.04
CA LYS A 267 0.90 -4.09 33.43
C LYS A 267 1.84 -2.99 33.93
N ILE A 268 3.14 -3.11 33.68
CA ILE A 268 4.16 -2.12 34.10
C ILE A 268 3.92 -0.75 33.45
N LEU A 269 3.51 -0.74 32.18
CA LEU A 269 3.40 0.50 31.39
C LEU A 269 2.04 1.20 31.51
N TYR A 270 0.95 0.44 31.53
CA TYR A 270 -0.41 0.97 31.42
C TYR A 270 -1.21 0.89 32.73
N GLU A 271 -0.86 0.00 33.66
CA GLU A 271 -1.65 -0.23 34.87
C GLU A 271 -0.93 0.17 36.16
N GLU A 272 0.40 0.00 36.21
CA GLU A 272 1.17 0.22 37.42
C GLU A 272 1.36 1.71 37.70
N ILE A 273 0.79 2.12 38.83
CA ILE A 273 0.99 3.44 39.41
C ILE A 273 2.15 3.32 40.42
N PRO A 274 3.20 4.14 40.30
CA PRO A 274 4.32 4.11 41.22
C PRO A 274 3.87 4.30 42.67
N PRO A 275 4.33 3.46 43.61
CA PRO A 275 4.02 3.67 45.02
C PRO A 275 4.66 4.98 45.51
N ILE A 276 3.94 5.69 46.38
CA ILE A 276 4.43 6.91 47.03
C ILE A 276 5.50 6.51 48.05
N ASP A 277 6.73 6.96 47.83
CA ASP A 277 7.82 6.79 48.77
C ASP A 277 7.80 7.94 49.79
N ASN A 278 7.32 7.66 51.01
CA ASN A 278 7.20 8.65 52.08
C ASN A 278 8.56 9.22 52.56
N GLU A 279 9.68 8.63 52.14
CA GLU A 279 11.03 9.08 52.53
C GLU A 279 11.61 10.14 51.58
N LYS A 280 11.08 10.27 50.35
CA LYS A 280 11.58 11.21 49.33
C LYS A 280 10.71 12.47 49.24
N PRO A 281 11.30 13.66 49.00
CA PRO A 281 10.52 14.88 48.78
C PRO A 281 9.66 14.76 47.52
N MET A 282 8.46 15.36 47.54
CA MET A 282 7.45 15.26 46.47
C MET A 282 7.94 15.69 45.07
N ASN A 283 9.04 16.45 44.99
CA ASN A 283 9.64 16.90 43.73
C ASN A 283 10.59 15.87 43.08
N GLU A 284 11.01 14.84 43.83
CA GLU A 284 11.89 13.75 43.37
C GLU A 284 11.12 12.42 43.19
N GLN A 285 9.84 12.41 43.54
CA GLN A 285 8.98 11.25 43.34
C GLN A 285 8.48 11.21 41.88
N PRO A 286 8.40 10.02 41.26
CA PRO A 286 7.77 9.89 39.96
C PRO A 286 6.30 10.34 40.04
N PRO A 287 5.75 10.95 38.98
CA PRO A 287 4.37 11.40 39.00
C PRO A 287 3.43 10.22 39.28
N HIS A 288 2.44 10.44 40.15
CA HIS A 288 1.43 9.45 40.53
C HIS A 288 0.39 9.24 39.40
N LYS A 289 0.89 8.79 38.26
CA LYS A 289 0.17 8.47 37.03
C LYS A 289 0.80 7.21 36.43
N THR A 290 0.06 6.53 35.56
CA THR A 290 0.62 5.44 34.76
C THR A 290 1.72 5.99 33.84
N ALA A 291 2.67 5.14 33.42
CA ALA A 291 3.70 5.59 32.47
C ALA A 291 3.05 6.09 31.17
N PHE A 292 1.98 5.43 30.72
CA PHE A 292 1.22 5.86 29.54
C PHE A 292 0.62 7.26 29.71
N ASP A 293 -0.02 7.55 30.85
CA ASP A 293 -0.64 8.85 31.12
C ASP A 293 0.38 9.98 31.30
N HIS A 294 1.61 9.64 31.70
CA HIS A 294 2.69 10.59 31.83
C HIS A 294 3.23 11.04 30.46
N TYR A 295 3.43 10.09 29.54
CA TYR A 295 4.09 10.35 28.25
C TYR A 295 3.13 10.54 27.07
N LYS A 296 1.81 10.44 27.27
CA LYS A 296 0.85 10.77 26.21
C LYS A 296 0.87 12.27 25.90
N SER A 297 0.79 12.59 24.62
CA SER A 297 0.64 13.96 24.12
C SER A 297 -0.61 14.08 23.23
N TYR A 298 -0.93 15.29 22.79
CA TYR A 298 -2.05 15.54 21.87
C TYR A 298 -1.57 16.37 20.70
N SER A 299 -2.18 16.17 19.53
CA SER A 299 -1.94 17.03 18.37
C SER A 299 -2.38 18.46 18.66
N LEU A 300 -1.47 19.39 18.41
CA LEU A 300 -1.72 20.82 18.52
C LEU A 300 -2.44 21.32 17.28
N SER A 301 -3.16 22.44 17.40
CA SER A 301 -3.75 23.09 16.22
C SER A 301 -2.66 23.75 15.36
N ARG A 302 -2.94 23.94 14.07
CA ARG A 302 -2.03 24.63 13.13
C ARG A 302 -1.55 25.98 13.68
N GLU A 303 -2.46 26.76 14.24
CA GLU A 303 -2.15 28.06 14.86
C GLU A 303 -1.22 27.92 16.07
N GLN A 304 -1.44 26.91 16.92
CA GLN A 304 -0.59 26.66 18.09
C GLN A 304 0.81 26.20 17.70
N ILE A 305 0.94 25.37 16.66
CA ILE A 305 2.24 24.92 16.14
C ILE A 305 3.03 26.12 15.61
N TRP A 306 2.39 26.99 14.83
CA TRP A 306 3.02 28.22 14.35
C TRP A 306 3.39 29.18 15.47
N GLN A 307 2.53 29.32 16.49
CA GLN A 307 2.87 30.11 17.68
C GLN A 307 4.10 29.55 18.41
N GLN A 308 4.18 28.23 18.62
CA GLN A 308 5.35 27.60 19.24
C GLN A 308 6.62 27.80 18.41
N ARG A 309 6.56 27.57 17.09
CA ARG A 309 7.71 27.80 16.19
C ARG A 309 8.16 29.27 16.24
N ARG A 310 7.23 30.23 16.27
CA ARG A 310 7.53 31.66 16.41
C ARG A 310 8.18 31.98 17.75
N GLU A 311 7.66 31.42 18.85
CA GLU A 311 8.23 31.59 20.19
C GLU A 311 9.63 30.98 20.31
N GLU A 312 9.86 29.77 19.78
CA GLU A 312 11.17 29.12 19.75
C GLU A 312 12.17 29.92 18.92
N ARG A 313 11.75 30.43 17.76
CA ARG A 313 12.57 31.31 16.92
C ARG A 313 12.93 32.61 17.65
N MET A 314 11.97 33.20 18.37
CA MET A 314 12.22 34.39 19.20
C MET A 314 13.20 34.09 20.33
N LYS A 315 13.05 32.96 21.03
CA LYS A 315 13.99 32.52 22.08
C LYS A 315 15.38 32.25 21.52
N ARG A 316 15.51 31.59 20.37
CA ARG A 316 16.80 31.33 19.72
C ARG A 316 17.48 32.64 19.32
N LYS A 317 16.73 33.56 18.70
CA LYS A 317 17.23 34.91 18.37
C LYS A 317 17.65 35.69 19.62
N GLU A 318 16.92 35.57 20.72
CA GLU A 318 17.28 36.20 21.99
C GLU A 318 18.55 35.58 22.61
N GLU A 319 18.69 34.25 22.56
CA GLU A 319 19.88 33.55 23.05
C GLU A 319 21.11 33.89 22.22
N GLU A 320 20.99 33.95 20.89
CA GLU A 320 22.05 34.38 19.97
C GLU A 320 22.45 35.84 20.21
N LYS A 321 21.47 36.75 20.37
CA LYS A 321 21.74 38.14 20.76
C LYS A 321 22.46 38.22 22.10
N ARG A 322 22.06 37.40 23.08
CA ARG A 322 22.71 37.34 24.40
C ARG A 322 24.15 36.80 24.30
N LYS A 323 24.40 35.78 23.47
CA LYS A 323 25.74 35.25 23.19
C LYS A 323 26.61 36.29 22.49
N ARG A 324 26.08 37.00 21.48
CA ARG A 324 26.77 38.10 20.78
C ARG A 324 27.11 39.26 21.73
N ALA A 325 26.17 39.66 22.58
CA ALA A 325 26.39 40.72 23.56
C ALA A 325 27.48 40.35 24.59
N ARG A 326 27.51 39.08 25.03
CA ARG A 326 28.59 38.57 25.89
C ARG A 326 29.94 38.62 25.19
N HIS A 327 30.02 38.14 23.95
CA HIS A 327 31.24 38.15 23.15
C HIS A 327 31.75 39.58 22.89
N LEU A 328 30.86 40.51 22.52
CA LEU A 328 31.18 41.93 22.34
C LEU A 328 31.71 42.56 23.63
N SER A 329 31.08 42.25 24.78
CA SER A 329 31.53 42.75 26.08
C SER A 329 32.91 42.22 26.46
N GLU A 330 33.23 40.97 26.15
CA GLU A 330 34.56 40.39 26.40
C GLU A 330 35.63 41.01 25.49
N MET A 331 35.34 41.18 24.19
CA MET A 331 36.23 41.87 23.25
C MET A 331 36.50 43.32 23.69
N ARG A 332 35.47 44.06 24.10
CA ARG A 332 35.62 45.44 24.61
C ARG A 332 36.48 45.51 25.86
N ARG A 333 36.34 44.52 26.77
CA ARG A 333 37.17 44.42 27.97
C ARG A 333 38.65 44.22 27.60
N LEU A 334 38.94 43.30 26.68
CA LEU A 334 40.30 43.03 26.21
C LEU A 334 40.91 44.22 25.45
N ALA A 335 40.13 44.89 24.59
CA ALA A 335 40.58 46.08 23.87
C ALA A 335 40.94 47.24 24.81
N ARG A 336 40.16 47.43 25.90
CA ARG A 336 40.49 48.43 26.93
C ARG A 336 41.78 48.08 27.67
N GLN A 337 41.96 46.82 28.06
CA GLN A 337 43.20 46.35 28.71
C GLN A 337 44.40 46.54 27.79
N ALA A 338 44.31 46.16 26.51
CA ALA A 338 45.37 46.37 25.54
C ALA A 338 45.71 47.85 25.32
N ARG A 339 44.72 48.75 25.39
CA ARG A 339 44.93 50.20 25.29
C ARG A 339 45.67 50.74 26.50
N GLU A 340 45.28 50.31 27.70
CA GLU A 340 45.97 50.68 28.95
C GLU A 340 47.43 50.17 28.93
N GLU A 341 47.66 48.92 28.56
CA GLU A 341 49.01 48.33 28.44
C GLU A 341 49.87 49.04 27.38
N ALA A 342 49.29 49.42 26.25
CA ALA A 342 50.01 50.15 25.20
C ALA A 342 50.43 51.56 25.65
N ILE A 343 49.58 52.26 26.40
CA ILE A 343 49.89 53.57 26.98
C ILE A 343 51.03 53.43 28.01
N GLU A 344 50.95 52.44 28.91
CA GLU A 344 52.00 52.18 29.90
C GLU A 344 53.34 51.81 29.24
N ALA A 345 53.33 50.96 28.20
CA ALA A 345 54.55 50.59 27.47
C ALA A 345 55.19 51.80 26.78
N LYS A 346 54.38 52.72 26.23
CA LYS A 346 54.88 53.96 25.60
C LYS A 346 55.45 54.94 26.60
N LEU A 347 54.82 55.11 27.76
CA LEU A 347 55.36 55.91 28.85
C LEU A 347 56.71 55.34 29.32
N ALA A 348 56.81 54.02 29.47
CA ALA A 348 58.06 53.35 29.80
C ALA A 348 59.15 53.55 28.73
N GLU A 349 58.80 53.52 27.43
CA GLU A 349 59.73 53.81 26.33
C GLU A 349 60.24 55.27 26.38
N LYS A 350 59.35 56.24 26.62
CA LYS A 350 59.70 57.66 26.77
C LYS A 350 60.60 57.89 27.98
N GLU A 351 60.32 57.26 29.11
CA GLU A 351 61.18 57.30 30.30
C GLU A 351 62.56 56.67 30.04
N GLN A 352 62.63 55.54 29.34
CA GLN A 352 63.91 54.92 28.98
C GLN A 352 64.73 55.79 28.03
N ARG A 353 64.10 56.43 27.03
CA ARG A 353 64.76 57.39 26.13
C ARG A 353 65.27 58.61 26.89
N LYS A 354 64.45 59.17 27.80
CA LYS A 354 64.86 60.27 28.68
C LYS A 354 66.08 59.89 29.53
N LEU A 355 66.09 58.69 30.10
CA LEU A 355 67.22 58.16 30.88
C LEU A 355 68.48 57.97 30.03
N GLN A 356 68.37 57.55 28.78
CA GLN A 356 69.51 57.41 27.86
C GLN A 356 70.09 58.77 27.45
N LEU A 357 69.24 59.76 27.16
CA LEU A 357 69.65 61.12 26.81
C LEU A 357 70.30 61.85 27.98
N LEU A 358 69.81 61.63 29.21
CA LEU A 358 70.45 62.13 30.43
C LEU A 358 71.86 61.55 30.63
N LYS A 359 72.09 60.29 30.25
CA LYS A 359 73.41 59.64 30.34
C LYS A 359 74.39 60.13 29.26
N SER A 360 73.92 60.53 28.08
CA SER A 360 74.77 60.99 26.97
C SER A 360 75.08 62.49 27.01
N GLY A 361 74.43 63.27 27.89
CA GLY A 361 74.73 64.69 28.13
C GLY A 361 74.20 65.67 27.07
N ASN A 362 73.30 65.22 26.19
CA ASN A 362 72.75 66.02 25.09
C ASN A 362 71.51 66.81 25.56
N LEU A 363 71.71 67.96 26.21
CA LEU A 363 70.63 68.79 26.79
C LEU A 363 69.64 69.34 25.75
N SER A 364 70.10 69.61 24.53
CA SER A 364 69.30 70.20 23.45
C SER A 364 68.25 69.25 22.84
N GLU A 365 68.44 67.94 22.96
CA GLU A 365 67.48 66.92 22.52
C GLU A 365 66.51 66.52 23.63
N LEU A 366 66.91 66.69 24.89
CA LEU A 366 66.06 66.45 26.06
C LEU A 366 64.87 67.43 26.11
N ASP A 367 65.13 68.72 25.88
CA ASP A 367 64.09 69.77 25.84
C ASP A 367 63.08 69.55 24.70
N LYS A 368 63.52 68.96 23.58
CA LYS A 368 62.63 68.63 22.46
C LYS A 368 61.71 67.46 22.80
N LEU A 369 62.20 66.46 23.53
CA LEU A 369 61.44 65.29 23.96
C LEU A 369 60.39 65.62 25.05
N GLU A 370 60.64 66.64 25.87
CA GLU A 370 59.67 67.15 26.86
C GLU A 370 58.56 68.01 26.22
N GLN A 371 58.80 68.54 25.02
CA GLN A 371 57.82 69.31 24.25
C GLN A 371 57.01 68.44 23.26
N GLU A 372 57.33 67.15 23.13
CA GLU A 372 56.54 66.22 22.31
C GLU A 372 55.17 65.97 22.96
N PRO A 373 54.05 66.27 22.25
CA PRO A 373 52.72 65.98 22.74
C PRO A 373 52.56 64.47 22.90
N ASP A 374 51.84 64.04 23.93
CA ASP A 374 51.49 62.63 24.08
C ASP A 374 50.56 62.24 22.92
N GLU A 375 51.05 61.42 21.99
CA GLU A 375 50.25 60.90 20.88
C GLU A 375 49.15 59.99 21.42
N GLU A 376 47.89 60.29 21.09
CA GLU A 376 46.77 59.43 21.45
C GLU A 376 46.90 58.07 20.74
N ILE A 377 47.08 57.00 21.51
CA ILE A 377 47.03 55.64 20.97
C ILE A 377 45.57 55.30 20.69
N ASP A 378 45.20 55.32 19.41
CA ASP A 378 43.87 54.95 18.94
C ASP A 378 43.82 53.44 18.65
N ILE A 379 43.59 52.65 19.70
CA ILE A 379 43.20 51.25 19.51
C ILE A 379 41.68 51.26 19.27
N PRO A 380 41.21 50.92 18.06
CA PRO A 380 39.79 50.96 17.75
C PRO A 380 39.07 49.92 18.60
N ILE A 381 38.20 50.38 19.51
CA ILE A 381 37.32 49.51 20.27
C ILE A 381 36.18 49.13 19.33
N PRO A 382 35.98 47.83 19.01
CA PRO A 382 34.88 47.44 18.13
C PRO A 382 33.53 47.85 18.73
N GLU A 383 32.83 48.76 18.04
CA GLU A 383 31.51 49.22 18.47
C GLU A 383 30.45 48.15 18.17
N GLU A 384 30.58 47.43 17.05
CA GLU A 384 29.65 46.38 16.62
C GLU A 384 30.40 45.17 16.04
N LEU A 385 29.82 43.98 16.17
CA LEU A 385 30.26 42.79 15.44
C LEU A 385 29.66 42.85 14.02
N PRO A 386 30.34 42.31 12.99
CA PRO A 386 29.76 42.21 11.66
C PRO A 386 28.40 41.50 11.72
N GLU A 387 27.39 42.03 11.02
CA GLU A 387 26.11 41.35 10.87
C GLU A 387 26.36 40.03 10.11
N GLU A 388 26.20 38.89 10.78
CA GLU A 388 26.00 37.64 10.06
C GLU A 388 24.66 37.73 9.34
N VAL A 389 24.73 37.49 8.03
CA VAL A 389 23.60 37.40 7.10
C VAL A 389 22.44 36.68 7.78
N GLU A 390 21.28 37.35 7.84
CA GLU A 390 20.05 36.78 8.36
C GLU A 390 19.85 35.40 7.73
N GLU A 391 19.83 34.33 8.55
CA GLU A 391 19.46 33.00 8.09
C GLU A 391 18.13 33.12 7.34
N GLU A 392 18.12 32.63 6.09
CA GLU A 392 17.00 32.67 5.16
C GLU A 392 15.69 32.44 5.90
N SER A 393 14.72 33.32 5.67
CA SER A 393 13.37 33.14 6.18
C SER A 393 12.81 31.86 5.57
N GLU A 394 12.87 30.75 6.30
CA GLU A 394 11.99 29.60 6.06
C GLU A 394 10.56 30.15 6.02
N GLU A 395 10.01 30.29 4.82
CA GLU A 395 8.64 30.73 4.60
C GLU A 395 7.72 29.66 5.20
N GLU A 396 6.59 30.10 5.78
CA GLU A 396 5.59 29.17 6.30
C GLU A 396 5.01 28.41 5.10
N ASP A 397 5.47 27.18 4.85
CA ASP A 397 4.93 26.32 3.79
C ASP A 397 3.44 26.10 4.04
N GLU A 398 2.58 26.81 3.31
CA GLU A 398 1.12 26.71 3.43
C GLU A 398 0.62 25.29 3.12
N ASP A 399 1.41 24.53 2.37
CA ASP A 399 1.17 23.13 1.98
C ASP A 399 1.66 22.10 3.02
N GLU A 400 2.27 22.53 4.14
CA GLU A 400 2.68 21.60 5.20
C GLU A 400 1.43 20.97 5.86
N TYR A 401 1.32 19.64 5.73
CA TYR A 401 0.21 18.90 6.31
C TYR A 401 0.34 18.82 7.84
N PHE A 402 -0.71 19.24 8.55
CA PHE A 402 -0.84 19.06 9.99
C PHE A 402 -2.06 18.19 10.31
N PRO A 403 -1.92 17.21 11.22
CA PRO A 403 -3.05 16.38 11.61
C PRO A 403 -4.11 17.19 12.39
N PRO A 404 -5.38 16.75 12.41
CA PRO A 404 -6.44 17.40 13.18
C PRO A 404 -6.06 17.58 14.66
N ALA A 405 -6.43 18.70 15.26
CA ALA A 405 -6.13 19.02 16.65
C ALA A 405 -6.90 18.12 17.64
N GLY A 406 -6.30 17.84 18.81
CA GLY A 406 -6.92 17.09 19.90
C GLY A 406 -6.87 15.57 19.76
N LEU A 407 -6.15 15.04 18.76
CA LEU A 407 -5.92 13.61 18.60
C LEU A 407 -4.83 13.14 19.58
N LEU A 408 -5.07 12.02 20.25
CA LEU A 408 -4.15 11.42 21.22
C LEU A 408 -2.90 10.86 20.53
N ILE A 409 -1.71 11.23 20.98
CA ILE A 409 -0.44 10.67 20.50
C ILE A 409 0.19 9.86 21.66
N PRO A 410 0.36 8.53 21.52
CA PRO A 410 0.97 7.71 22.55
C PRO A 410 2.47 7.99 22.62
N GLY A 411 3.03 7.94 23.83
CA GLY A 411 4.49 8.06 24.03
C GLY A 411 5.25 6.78 23.67
N PHE A 412 4.62 5.62 23.82
CA PHE A 412 5.22 4.33 23.47
C PHE A 412 4.14 3.31 23.12
N TYR A 413 4.56 2.21 22.52
CA TYR A 413 3.76 1.06 22.16
C TYR A 413 4.41 -0.20 22.69
N ALA A 414 3.63 -0.96 23.44
CA ALA A 414 3.91 -2.36 23.71
C ALA A 414 2.86 -3.22 22.99
N PRO A 415 3.27 -4.30 22.32
CA PRO A 415 2.34 -5.16 21.59
C PRO A 415 1.25 -5.69 22.52
N PRO A 416 -0.02 -5.73 22.09
CA PRO A 416 -1.11 -6.23 22.94
C PRO A 416 -1.18 -7.76 23.02
N ASN A 417 -0.72 -8.43 21.96
CA ASN A 417 -0.90 -9.86 21.74
C ASN A 417 0.42 -10.48 21.28
N ASP A 418 0.61 -11.79 21.45
CA ASP A 418 1.81 -12.48 20.96
C ASP A 418 1.97 -12.43 19.45
N ILE A 419 0.87 -12.35 18.70
CA ILE A 419 0.87 -12.19 17.24
C ILE A 419 1.49 -10.83 16.86
N ALA A 420 1.03 -9.75 17.49
CA ALA A 420 1.57 -8.40 17.27
C ALA A 420 3.05 -8.32 17.67
N LYS A 421 3.40 -8.97 18.78
CA LYS A 421 4.78 -9.11 19.27
C LYS A 421 5.66 -9.82 18.24
N ALA A 422 5.27 -11.01 17.78
CA ALA A 422 6.05 -11.81 16.84
C ALA A 422 6.26 -11.06 15.52
N ASN A 423 5.21 -10.43 14.99
CA ASN A 423 5.32 -9.65 13.76
C ASN A 423 6.22 -8.41 13.92
N GLY A 424 6.07 -7.66 15.01
CA GLY A 424 6.92 -6.50 15.28
C GLY A 424 8.39 -6.88 15.51
N LEU A 425 8.67 -7.99 16.22
CA LEU A 425 10.02 -8.52 16.38
C LEU A 425 10.66 -8.91 15.04
N ALA A 426 9.89 -9.51 14.13
CA ALA A 426 10.38 -9.90 12.80
C ALA A 426 10.88 -8.70 11.98
N ILE A 427 10.22 -7.55 12.14
CA ILE A 427 10.52 -6.32 11.39
C ILE A 427 11.61 -5.51 12.06
N LEU A 428 11.51 -5.33 13.38
CA LEU A 428 12.43 -4.49 14.15
C LEU A 428 13.75 -5.19 14.46
N PHE A 429 13.73 -6.50 14.72
CA PHE A 429 14.92 -7.26 15.12
C PHE A 429 15.07 -8.56 14.32
N PRO A 430 15.19 -8.50 12.98
CA PRO A 430 15.18 -9.68 12.12
C PRO A 430 16.31 -10.67 12.46
N LYS A 431 17.48 -10.17 12.89
CA LYS A 431 18.63 -11.01 13.26
C LYS A 431 18.32 -11.90 14.47
N LEU A 432 17.74 -11.33 15.52
CA LEU A 432 17.37 -12.05 16.74
C LEU A 432 16.27 -13.08 16.46
N VAL A 433 15.34 -12.75 15.56
CA VAL A 433 14.29 -13.68 15.15
C VAL A 433 14.86 -14.84 14.34
N VAL A 434 15.74 -14.59 13.37
CA VAL A 434 16.35 -15.64 12.53
C VAL A 434 17.18 -16.63 13.35
N GLU A 435 17.79 -16.18 14.45
CA GLU A 435 18.47 -17.06 15.41
C GLU A 435 17.52 -18.02 16.12
N CYS A 436 16.25 -17.65 16.32
CA CYS A 436 15.25 -18.48 16.97
C CYS A 436 14.41 -19.30 15.98
N VAL A 437 14.00 -18.70 14.86
CA VAL A 437 13.07 -19.26 13.86
C VAL A 437 13.41 -18.74 12.48
N LYS A 438 13.37 -19.59 11.46
CA LYS A 438 13.35 -19.14 10.07
C LYS A 438 11.92 -18.70 9.70
N PRO A 439 11.63 -17.39 9.56
CA PRO A 439 10.28 -16.94 9.24
C PRO A 439 9.88 -17.38 7.83
N VAL A 440 8.61 -17.76 7.67
CA VAL A 440 7.99 -18.02 6.36
C VAL A 440 7.86 -16.70 5.60
N GLU A 441 8.05 -16.73 4.28
CA GLU A 441 7.88 -15.53 3.44
C GLU A 441 6.43 -15.03 3.47
N GLU A 442 6.25 -13.71 3.54
CA GLU A 442 4.92 -13.08 3.62
C GLU A 442 4.16 -13.15 2.30
N PHE A 443 4.91 -12.93 1.22
CA PHE A 443 4.40 -12.82 -0.12
C PHE A 443 4.79 -14.07 -0.88
N LEU A 444 3.79 -14.76 -1.41
CA LEU A 444 4.06 -15.84 -2.34
C LEU A 444 4.60 -15.24 -3.65
N PRO A 445 5.56 -15.91 -4.31
CA PRO A 445 5.98 -15.51 -5.64
C PRO A 445 4.80 -15.57 -6.62
N PRO A 446 4.86 -14.87 -7.76
CA PRO A 446 3.88 -15.02 -8.85
C PRO A 446 3.71 -16.50 -9.19
N HIS A 447 2.47 -17.01 -9.18
CA HIS A 447 2.20 -18.45 -9.27
C HIS A 447 0.97 -18.77 -10.12
N VAL A 448 0.96 -19.97 -10.68
CA VAL A 448 -0.16 -20.54 -11.43
C VAL A 448 -0.61 -21.87 -10.84
N LEU A 449 -1.88 -22.20 -11.06
CA LEU A 449 -2.45 -23.50 -10.78
C LEU A 449 -2.28 -24.41 -12.00
N VAL A 450 -1.80 -25.63 -11.77
CA VAL A 450 -1.78 -26.69 -12.79
C VAL A 450 -2.52 -27.90 -12.27
N MET A 451 -3.50 -28.40 -13.03
CA MET A 451 -4.28 -29.58 -12.67
C MET A 451 -4.02 -30.72 -13.66
N LEU A 452 -3.57 -31.86 -13.13
CA LEU A 452 -3.29 -33.07 -13.86
C LEU A 452 -4.31 -34.16 -13.53
N ALA A 453 -4.43 -35.15 -14.42
CA ALA A 453 -5.21 -36.33 -14.14
C ALA A 453 -4.53 -37.18 -13.06
N ILE A 454 -5.30 -37.73 -12.12
CA ILE A 454 -4.75 -38.57 -11.03
C ILE A 454 -4.00 -39.82 -11.54
N GLY A 455 -4.27 -40.26 -12.77
CA GLY A 455 -3.56 -41.37 -13.41
C GLY A 455 -2.08 -41.07 -13.69
N GLN A 456 -1.70 -39.80 -13.80
CA GLN A 456 -0.33 -39.36 -14.11
C GLN A 456 0.48 -39.02 -12.84
N ARG A 457 -0.05 -39.30 -11.65
CA ARG A 457 0.52 -38.83 -10.39
C ARG A 457 1.99 -39.21 -10.17
N HIS A 458 2.38 -40.45 -10.42
CA HIS A 458 3.77 -40.88 -10.23
C HIS A 458 4.73 -40.22 -11.23
N THR A 459 4.33 -40.11 -12.50
CA THR A 459 5.11 -39.43 -13.54
C THR A 459 5.27 -37.94 -13.25
N ALA A 460 4.22 -37.31 -12.71
CA ALA A 460 4.26 -35.90 -12.31
C ALA A 460 5.25 -35.67 -11.17
N ILE A 461 5.22 -36.50 -10.12
CA ILE A 461 6.19 -36.39 -9.01
C ILE A 461 7.63 -36.60 -9.50
N GLU A 462 7.86 -37.59 -10.36
CA GLU A 462 9.20 -37.87 -10.90
C GLU A 462 9.75 -36.71 -11.75
N ALA A 463 8.93 -36.11 -12.61
CA ALA A 463 9.31 -34.94 -13.39
C ALA A 463 9.66 -33.76 -12.46
N MET A 464 8.78 -33.51 -11.49
CA MET A 464 8.87 -32.36 -10.59
C MET A 464 9.98 -32.48 -9.53
N GLN A 465 10.56 -33.66 -9.34
CA GLN A 465 11.63 -33.89 -8.35
C GLN A 465 12.85 -33.01 -8.59
N LYS A 466 13.13 -32.64 -9.85
CA LYS A 466 14.24 -31.76 -10.22
C LYS A 466 13.98 -30.29 -9.89
N HIS A 467 12.72 -29.88 -9.77
CA HIS A 467 12.29 -28.48 -9.60
C HIS A 467 11.46 -28.26 -8.35
N ARG A 468 11.74 -29.02 -7.28
CA ARG A 468 11.04 -28.94 -5.99
C ARG A 468 10.95 -27.52 -5.42
N GLU A 469 11.99 -26.71 -5.59
CA GLU A 469 12.04 -25.33 -5.07
C GLU A 469 11.01 -24.39 -5.73
N ALA A 470 10.51 -24.74 -6.93
CA ALA A 470 9.50 -23.95 -7.64
C ALA A 470 8.06 -24.32 -7.24
N ILE A 471 7.85 -25.43 -6.52
CA ILE A 471 6.53 -25.87 -6.07
C ILE A 471 6.25 -25.23 -4.71
N ILE A 472 5.13 -24.52 -4.62
CA ILE A 472 4.70 -23.88 -3.38
C ILE A 472 3.85 -24.85 -2.57
N HIS A 473 2.82 -25.43 -3.20
CA HIS A 473 1.92 -26.41 -2.59
C HIS A 473 1.53 -27.49 -3.61
N MET A 474 1.15 -28.66 -3.10
CA MET A 474 0.53 -29.71 -3.89
C MET A 474 -0.58 -30.42 -3.11
N GLY A 475 -1.49 -31.02 -3.85
CA GLY A 475 -2.53 -31.82 -3.24
C GLY A 475 -3.40 -32.52 -4.25
N ILE A 476 -4.19 -33.45 -3.74
CA ILE A 476 -5.18 -34.18 -4.52
C ILE A 476 -6.56 -33.68 -4.10
N PHE A 477 -7.27 -33.16 -5.10
CA PHE A 477 -8.58 -32.57 -4.93
C PHE A 477 -9.61 -33.28 -5.79
N LYS A 478 -10.83 -33.38 -5.29
CA LYS A 478 -11.99 -33.67 -6.11
C LYS A 478 -12.50 -32.35 -6.66
N ALA A 479 -12.29 -32.10 -7.95
CA ALA A 479 -12.60 -30.81 -8.56
C ALA A 479 -12.96 -30.99 -10.05
N THR A 480 -14.07 -30.37 -10.46
CA THR A 480 -14.40 -30.10 -11.87
C THR A 480 -13.87 -28.74 -12.32
N THR A 481 -13.86 -27.76 -11.41
CA THR A 481 -13.31 -26.42 -11.58
C THR A 481 -12.47 -26.03 -10.36
N PRO A 482 -11.56 -25.04 -10.47
CA PRO A 482 -10.76 -24.57 -9.35
C PRO A 482 -11.55 -24.11 -8.11
N PHE A 483 -12.76 -23.60 -8.32
CA PHE A 483 -13.58 -22.98 -7.27
C PHE A 483 -14.52 -23.94 -6.52
N ASP A 484 -14.70 -25.17 -7.02
CA ASP A 484 -15.56 -26.20 -6.42
C ASP A 484 -14.72 -27.43 -6.03
N ALA A 485 -13.58 -27.16 -5.39
CA ALA A 485 -12.61 -28.18 -5.03
C ALA A 485 -12.79 -28.65 -3.59
N VAL A 486 -12.80 -29.97 -3.41
CA VAL A 486 -12.77 -30.59 -2.08
C VAL A 486 -11.44 -31.32 -1.91
N HIS A 487 -10.68 -30.93 -0.87
CA HIS A 487 -9.41 -31.55 -0.53
C HIS A 487 -9.59 -33.02 -0.12
N ILE A 488 -8.71 -33.90 -0.62
CA ILE A 488 -8.73 -35.35 -0.34
C ILE A 488 -7.45 -35.81 0.35
N ALA A 489 -6.28 -35.42 -0.17
CA ALA A 489 -4.98 -35.81 0.36
C ALA A 489 -3.91 -34.75 0.01
N TYR A 490 -2.93 -34.59 0.90
CA TYR A 490 -1.81 -33.67 0.74
C TYR A 490 -0.72 -34.23 -0.18
N SER A 491 -0.51 -35.55 -0.16
CA SER A 491 0.52 -36.25 -0.94
C SER A 491 -0.05 -37.44 -1.72
N VAL A 492 0.71 -37.89 -2.73
CA VAL A 492 0.46 -39.12 -3.49
C VAL A 492 0.57 -40.35 -2.58
N ASN A 493 1.58 -40.41 -1.72
CA ASN A 493 1.73 -41.51 -0.76
C ASN A 493 0.54 -41.60 0.22
N GLN A 494 0.02 -40.47 0.71
CA GLN A 494 -1.16 -40.46 1.57
C GLN A 494 -2.38 -40.98 0.80
N TYR A 495 -2.57 -40.55 -0.43
CA TYR A 495 -3.65 -41.01 -1.29
C TYR A 495 -3.59 -42.50 -1.60
N ASP A 496 -2.40 -43.02 -1.92
CA ASP A 496 -2.22 -44.45 -2.20
C ASP A 496 -2.49 -45.32 -0.96
N LYS A 497 -2.20 -44.81 0.25
CA LYS A 497 -2.55 -45.46 1.54
C LYS A 497 -4.06 -45.43 1.83
N LEU A 498 -4.79 -44.44 1.36
CA LEU A 498 -6.24 -44.28 1.58
C LEU A 498 -7.09 -45.34 0.86
N GLY A 499 -6.54 -46.05 -0.14
CA GLY A 499 -7.10 -47.27 -0.72
C GLY A 499 -8.54 -47.20 -1.27
N SER A 500 -9.11 -46.00 -1.44
CA SER A 500 -10.54 -45.83 -1.69
C SER A 500 -10.88 -45.80 -3.18
N PRO A 501 -12.01 -46.43 -3.61
CA PRO A 501 -12.50 -46.36 -4.98
C PRO A 501 -13.27 -45.06 -5.20
N ILE A 502 -12.64 -43.92 -4.91
CA ILE A 502 -13.22 -42.63 -5.28
C ILE A 502 -13.16 -42.55 -6.81
N ASN A 503 -14.26 -42.13 -7.45
CA ASN A 503 -14.36 -41.96 -8.91
C ASN A 503 -13.13 -41.20 -9.45
N GLN A 504 -12.16 -41.94 -9.99
CA GLN A 504 -10.86 -41.42 -10.44
C GLN A 504 -11.02 -40.30 -11.48
N ASN A 505 -12.13 -40.31 -12.20
CA ASN A 505 -12.44 -39.33 -13.25
C ASN A 505 -12.62 -37.90 -12.73
N GLN A 506 -12.97 -37.72 -11.45
CA GLN A 506 -13.17 -36.41 -10.81
C GLN A 506 -12.01 -35.97 -9.92
N LEU A 507 -11.01 -36.85 -9.73
CA LEU A 507 -9.83 -36.54 -8.94
C LEU A 507 -8.76 -35.90 -9.81
N ARG A 508 -8.13 -34.88 -9.25
CA ARG A 508 -7.13 -34.04 -9.90
C ARG A 508 -5.94 -33.92 -8.96
N LEU A 509 -4.75 -34.15 -9.51
CA LEU A 509 -3.51 -33.78 -8.85
C LEU A 509 -3.26 -32.31 -9.18
N VAL A 510 -3.10 -31.48 -8.17
CA VAL A 510 -3.02 -30.04 -8.31
C VAL A 510 -1.67 -29.57 -7.79
N PHE A 511 -1.00 -28.74 -8.59
CA PHE A 511 0.24 -28.08 -8.22
C PHE A 511 0.03 -26.56 -8.23
N MET A 512 0.51 -25.91 -7.17
CA MET A 512 0.71 -24.48 -7.12
C MET A 512 2.19 -24.20 -7.43
N VAL A 513 2.47 -23.60 -8.58
CA VAL A 513 3.84 -23.48 -9.10
C VAL A 513 4.21 -22.01 -9.27
N SER A 514 5.41 -21.67 -8.80
CA SER A 514 6.02 -20.36 -9.01
C SER A 514 6.44 -20.16 -10.47
N ILE A 515 6.05 -19.03 -11.05
CA ILE A 515 6.38 -18.64 -12.44
C ILE A 515 7.75 -17.94 -12.50
N LYS A 516 8.46 -17.77 -11.37
CA LYS A 516 9.83 -17.22 -11.40
C LYS A 516 10.79 -18.08 -12.24
N VAL A 517 10.49 -19.38 -12.38
CA VAL A 517 11.25 -20.34 -13.18
C VAL A 517 10.30 -20.99 -14.19
N ASP A 518 10.36 -20.55 -15.44
CA ASP A 518 9.44 -21.02 -16.50
C ASP A 518 9.58 -22.51 -16.81
N PHE A 519 10.76 -23.09 -16.56
CA PHE A 519 11.08 -24.46 -16.93
C PHE A 519 10.18 -25.49 -16.22
N THR A 520 9.80 -25.23 -14.97
CA THR A 520 8.89 -26.09 -14.20
C THR A 520 7.50 -26.17 -14.84
N LEU A 521 7.00 -25.03 -15.34
CA LEU A 521 5.71 -24.99 -16.01
C LEU A 521 5.76 -25.75 -17.34
N LEU A 522 6.86 -25.63 -18.09
CA LEU A 522 7.06 -26.34 -19.36
C LEU A 522 7.06 -27.86 -19.18
N GLU A 523 7.77 -28.38 -18.17
CA GLU A 523 7.76 -29.83 -17.88
C GLU A 523 6.35 -30.32 -17.50
N LEU A 524 5.58 -29.52 -16.75
CA LEU A 524 4.19 -29.85 -16.45
C LEU A 524 3.29 -29.80 -17.68
N MET A 525 3.58 -28.93 -18.66
CA MET A 525 2.84 -28.89 -19.93
C MET A 525 3.07 -30.15 -20.76
N GLU A 526 4.27 -30.74 -20.72
CA GLU A 526 4.57 -32.01 -21.41
C GLU A 526 3.71 -33.17 -20.90
N LEU A 527 3.23 -33.08 -19.65
CA LEU A 527 2.31 -34.06 -19.05
C LEU A 527 0.85 -33.88 -19.50
N ASN A 528 0.57 -32.91 -20.37
CA ASN A 528 -0.76 -32.60 -20.92
C ASN A 528 -1.81 -32.34 -19.81
N PRO A 529 -1.66 -31.23 -19.07
CA PRO A 529 -2.56 -30.88 -17.98
C PRO A 529 -3.98 -30.63 -18.48
N LEU A 530 -4.93 -30.96 -17.62
CA LEU A 530 -6.35 -30.74 -17.90
C LEU A 530 -6.73 -29.28 -17.76
N TYR A 531 -6.02 -28.56 -16.90
CA TYR A 531 -6.26 -27.15 -16.63
C TYR A 531 -4.96 -26.45 -16.21
N VAL A 532 -4.81 -25.22 -16.67
CA VAL A 532 -3.71 -24.31 -16.36
C VAL A 532 -4.30 -22.92 -16.22
N SER A 533 -3.93 -22.21 -15.17
CA SER A 533 -4.33 -20.81 -15.00
C SER A 533 -3.92 -19.97 -16.20
N ARG A 534 -4.74 -18.97 -16.53
CA ARG A 534 -4.47 -18.09 -17.68
C ARG A 534 -3.24 -17.21 -17.46
N ASP A 535 -3.07 -16.73 -16.24
CA ASP A 535 -2.06 -15.75 -15.82
C ASP A 535 -1.83 -15.84 -14.31
N SER A 536 -0.87 -15.07 -13.79
CA SER A 536 -0.56 -15.05 -12.35
C SER A 536 -1.70 -14.49 -11.51
N ASP A 537 -2.50 -13.56 -12.05
CA ASP A 537 -3.64 -12.98 -11.34
C ASP A 537 -4.78 -13.99 -11.19
N GLY A 538 -5.16 -14.69 -12.27
CA GLY A 538 -6.12 -15.80 -12.19
C GLY A 538 -5.59 -16.97 -11.36
N GLY A 539 -4.29 -17.27 -11.49
CA GLY A 539 -3.61 -18.29 -10.71
C GLY A 539 -3.64 -18.03 -9.21
N GLU A 540 -3.48 -16.77 -8.78
CA GLU A 540 -3.60 -16.42 -7.37
C GLU A 540 -4.99 -16.70 -6.82
N GLU A 541 -6.05 -16.38 -7.57
CA GLU A 541 -7.44 -16.59 -7.16
C GLU A 541 -7.83 -18.08 -7.14
N GLU A 542 -7.40 -18.83 -8.14
CA GLU A 542 -7.66 -20.26 -8.27
C GLU A 542 -6.90 -21.07 -7.21
N CYS A 543 -5.61 -20.77 -7.02
CA CYS A 543 -4.83 -21.35 -5.92
C CYS A 543 -5.42 -20.95 -4.57
N ALA A 544 -5.97 -19.74 -4.46
CA ALA A 544 -6.58 -19.28 -3.23
C ALA A 544 -7.84 -20.05 -2.84
N ALA A 545 -8.62 -20.52 -3.81
CA ALA A 545 -9.79 -21.33 -3.57
C ALA A 545 -9.44 -22.76 -3.11
N MET A 546 -8.36 -23.34 -3.64
CA MET A 546 -7.96 -24.72 -3.36
C MET A 546 -7.08 -24.87 -2.12
N PHE A 547 -6.12 -23.96 -1.95
CA PHE A 547 -5.11 -24.01 -0.89
C PHE A 547 -5.42 -22.91 0.14
N PRO A 548 -5.98 -23.22 1.31
CA PRO A 548 -6.11 -22.24 2.39
C PRO A 548 -4.73 -21.84 2.94
N VAL A 549 -4.68 -20.82 3.81
CA VAL A 549 -3.41 -20.24 4.29
C VAL A 549 -2.64 -21.20 5.21
N ASP A 550 -3.38 -21.98 5.98
CA ASP A 550 -2.94 -23.04 6.91
C ASP A 550 -2.75 -24.39 6.21
N TYR A 551 -2.73 -24.41 4.88
CA TYR A 551 -2.56 -25.64 4.12
C TYR A 551 -1.17 -26.25 4.36
N ALA A 552 -1.14 -27.56 4.61
CA ALA A 552 0.05 -28.37 4.89
C ALA A 552 0.76 -28.11 6.24
N ASP A 553 0.18 -27.33 7.17
CA ASP A 553 0.76 -27.20 8.52
C ASP A 553 0.74 -28.54 9.31
N GLU A 554 -0.34 -29.32 9.14
CA GLU A 554 -0.55 -30.56 9.87
C GLU A 554 0.16 -31.77 9.25
N TYR A 555 0.47 -31.70 7.94
CA TYR A 555 0.98 -32.83 7.15
C TYR A 555 2.03 -32.40 6.11
N PRO A 556 3.17 -33.11 5.99
CA PRO A 556 4.20 -32.81 5.01
C PRO A 556 3.73 -33.22 3.60
N GLU A 557 3.20 -32.26 2.85
CA GLU A 557 2.72 -32.46 1.46
C GLU A 557 3.84 -32.96 0.52
N PHE A 558 5.10 -32.66 0.83
CA PHE A 558 6.28 -33.04 0.04
C PHE A 558 6.91 -34.37 0.46
N GLU A 559 6.25 -35.20 1.26
CA GLU A 559 6.82 -36.50 1.66
C GLU A 559 7.21 -37.39 0.47
N ASP A 560 6.53 -37.22 -0.67
CA ASP A 560 6.80 -37.95 -1.92
C ASP A 560 8.17 -37.61 -2.53
N PHE A 561 8.74 -36.46 -2.15
CA PHE A 561 10.06 -36.00 -2.59
C PHE A 561 11.18 -36.38 -1.61
N GLY A 562 10.84 -37.05 -0.50
CA GLY A 562 11.78 -37.44 0.57
C GLY A 562 11.90 -36.43 1.71
N ASP A 563 11.10 -35.37 1.72
CA ASP A 563 11.06 -34.38 2.79
C ASP A 563 10.08 -34.81 3.89
N HIS A 564 10.60 -35.21 5.05
CA HIS A 564 9.79 -35.54 6.24
C HIS A 564 9.66 -34.38 7.24
N SER A 565 10.13 -33.17 6.90
CA SER A 565 10.06 -32.02 7.80
C SER A 565 8.63 -31.48 7.85
N VAL A 566 7.88 -31.84 8.89
CA VAL A 566 6.62 -31.15 9.23
C VAL A 566 6.97 -29.84 9.92
N LEU A 567 6.33 -28.73 9.53
CA LEU A 567 6.34 -27.48 10.30
C LEU A 567 5.45 -27.63 11.56
N LYS A 568 5.69 -28.65 12.39
CA LYS A 568 5.02 -28.74 13.68
C LYS A 568 5.76 -27.88 14.70
N PRO A 569 5.06 -27.06 15.50
CA PRO A 569 5.60 -26.62 16.78
C PRO A 569 5.81 -27.90 17.60
N THR A 570 7.06 -28.32 17.73
CA THR A 570 7.37 -29.59 18.39
C THR A 570 6.98 -29.47 19.86
N GLN A 571 6.08 -30.36 20.28
CA GLN A 571 5.66 -30.54 21.66
C GLN A 571 6.85 -30.84 22.57
N GLU A 572 6.73 -30.35 23.80
CA GLU A 572 7.18 -31.00 25.04
C GLU A 572 8.64 -31.45 25.07
N ILE A 573 9.51 -30.54 25.53
CA ILE A 573 10.75 -30.95 26.20
C ILE A 573 10.33 -31.45 27.60
N GLU A 574 9.93 -32.72 27.67
CA GLU A 574 10.16 -33.52 28.88
C GLU A 574 11.67 -33.81 28.97
N SER A 575 12.36 -33.11 29.88
CA SER A 575 13.45 -33.65 30.71
C SER A 575 13.98 -32.59 31.67
#